data_AF-A0A7Y3IBI8-F1
#
_entry.id   AF-A0A7Y3IBI8-F1
#
_cell.length_a   1.000
_cell.length_b   1.000
_cell.length_c   1.000
_cell.angle_alpha   90.00
_cell.angle_beta   90.00
_cell.angle_gamma   90.00
#
_symmetry.space_group_name_H-M   'P 1'
#
loop_
_entity.id
_entity.type
_entity.pdbx_description
1 polymer ?
#
loop_
_entity_poly.entity_id
_entity_poly.type
_entity_poly.pdbx_seq_one_letter_code
_entity_poly.pdbx_strand_id
1 'polypeptide(L)'
;MRKISDAVVEIVDSNPDLRSGLVQGLLNLSRVARHILPLVEARTSKSVRPSAVAMALSRMQRRVQGEAPVSTSGLAERVTVRRGLAVLTFGNTPECLAGLPALQELVRKRDGFLTVTEGVREVTLIVEEDHVPAVSPAVGAEPLRTAHGISGLSIGLTQEQLGTPGVLYRLLQPLAIQGINVAELASTTR
;
A
#
# COMPACT_ATOMS: atom_id res chain seq x y z
N MET A 1 -22.39 10.43 28.21
CA MET A 1 -22.45 9.01 27.79
C MET A 1 -22.51 8.93 26.28
N ARG A 2 -21.66 8.13 25.65
CA ARG A 2 -21.61 7.99 24.18
C ARG A 2 -22.78 7.14 23.66
N LYS A 3 -23.29 7.45 22.47
CA LYS A 3 -24.33 6.64 21.81
C LYS A 3 -23.69 5.45 21.09
N ILE A 4 -24.44 4.36 20.98
CA ILE A 4 -24.02 3.16 20.22
C ILE A 4 -23.73 3.51 18.76
N SER A 5 -24.52 4.40 18.15
CA SER A 5 -24.30 4.89 16.79
C SER A 5 -22.92 5.50 16.61
N ASP A 6 -22.51 6.35 17.55
CA ASP A 6 -21.28 7.13 17.46
C ASP A 6 -20.07 6.21 17.65
N ALA A 7 -20.17 5.26 18.59
CA ALA A 7 -19.16 4.23 18.78
C ALA A 7 -19.02 3.31 17.56
N VAL A 8 -20.12 2.91 16.92
CA VAL A 8 -20.10 2.07 15.71
C VAL A 8 -19.45 2.83 14.54
N VAL A 9 -19.81 4.10 14.33
CA VAL A 9 -19.20 4.92 13.29
C VAL A 9 -17.69 5.02 13.49
N GLU A 10 -17.24 5.36 14.70
CA GLU A 10 -15.79 5.44 14.99
C GLU A 10 -15.08 4.10 14.74
N ILE A 11 -15.65 2.98 15.18
CA ILE A 11 -15.06 1.65 14.96
C ILE A 11 -14.94 1.35 13.47
N VAL A 12 -16.02 1.54 12.71
CA VAL A 12 -16.04 1.25 11.27
C VAL A 12 -15.10 2.18 10.52
N ASP A 13 -15.09 3.48 10.82
CA ASP A 13 -14.23 4.46 10.13
C ASP A 13 -12.75 4.27 10.45
N SER A 14 -12.44 3.74 11.64
CA SER A 14 -11.08 3.38 12.03
C SER A 14 -10.57 2.06 11.40
N ASN A 15 -11.44 1.28 10.77
CA ASN A 15 -11.10 -0.01 10.17
C ASN A 15 -11.44 -0.03 8.66
N PRO A 16 -10.43 0.11 7.77
CA PRO A 16 -10.64 0.16 6.33
C PRO A 16 -11.40 -1.04 5.74
N ASP A 17 -11.19 -2.26 6.27
CA ASP A 17 -11.86 -3.47 5.79
C ASP A 17 -13.35 -3.44 6.14
N LEU A 18 -13.69 -3.05 7.37
CA LEU A 18 -15.08 -2.89 7.80
C LEU A 18 -15.77 -1.78 7.01
N ARG A 19 -15.11 -0.62 6.80
CA ARG A 19 -15.69 0.47 6.01
C ARG A 19 -15.93 0.03 4.57
N SER A 20 -14.91 -0.54 3.92
CA SER A 20 -14.99 -0.98 2.52
C SER A 20 -16.07 -2.05 2.34
N GLY A 21 -16.09 -3.08 3.19
CA GLY A 21 -17.12 -4.11 3.15
C GLY A 21 -18.53 -3.57 3.42
N LEU A 22 -18.67 -2.58 4.32
CA LEU A 22 -19.97 -1.98 4.64
C LEU A 22 -20.52 -1.20 3.44
N VAL A 23 -19.69 -0.35 2.83
CA VAL A 23 -20.03 0.48 1.65
C VAL A 23 -20.43 -0.41 0.47
N GLN A 24 -19.68 -1.48 0.22
CA GLN A 24 -19.93 -2.41 -0.89
C GLN A 24 -21.07 -3.42 -0.63
N GLY A 25 -21.66 -3.42 0.57
CA GLY A 25 -22.73 -4.37 0.89
C GLY A 25 -22.28 -5.82 1.10
N LEU A 26 -20.97 -6.05 1.30
CA LEU A 26 -20.38 -7.41 1.37
C LEU A 26 -20.46 -8.06 2.76
N LEU A 27 -20.79 -7.28 3.81
CA LEU A 27 -20.72 -7.74 5.19
C LEU A 27 -22.02 -8.40 5.68
N ASN A 28 -21.88 -9.53 6.38
CA ASN A 28 -22.92 -10.04 7.25
C ASN A 28 -22.99 -9.21 8.55
N LEU A 29 -23.87 -8.21 8.59
CA LEU A 29 -23.96 -7.25 9.70
C LEU A 29 -24.18 -7.92 11.06
N SER A 30 -24.89 -9.04 11.12
CA SER A 30 -25.12 -9.79 12.36
C SER A 30 -23.87 -10.49 12.88
N ARG A 31 -22.96 -10.93 12.00
CA ARG A 31 -21.64 -11.44 12.40
C ARG A 31 -20.73 -10.30 12.83
N VAL A 32 -20.69 -9.21 12.07
CA VAL A 32 -19.88 -8.02 12.41
C VAL A 32 -20.30 -7.44 13.76
N ALA A 33 -21.60 -7.33 14.02
CA ALA A 33 -22.13 -6.83 15.28
C ALA A 33 -21.62 -7.61 16.50
N ARG A 34 -21.54 -8.95 16.41
CA ARG A 34 -20.98 -9.79 17.49
C ARG A 34 -19.48 -9.61 17.62
N HIS A 35 -18.78 -9.46 16.50
CA HIS A 35 -17.33 -9.25 16.47
C HIS A 35 -16.93 -7.92 17.13
N ILE A 36 -17.61 -6.82 16.81
CA ILE A 36 -17.27 -5.49 17.34
C ILE A 36 -17.92 -5.16 18.69
N LEU A 37 -18.78 -6.04 19.22
CA LEU A 37 -19.53 -5.77 20.45
C LEU A 37 -18.63 -5.36 21.63
N PRO A 38 -17.51 -6.06 21.94
CA PRO A 38 -16.65 -5.67 23.06
C PRO A 38 -16.09 -4.25 22.91
N LEU A 39 -15.78 -3.83 21.68
CA LEU A 39 -15.28 -2.49 21.37
C LEU A 39 -16.37 -1.42 21.57
N VAL A 40 -17.62 -1.75 21.23
CA VAL A 40 -18.76 -0.85 21.45
C VAL A 40 -19.05 -0.70 22.94
N GLU A 41 -19.05 -1.79 23.70
CA GLU A 41 -19.27 -1.78 25.15
C GLU A 41 -18.16 -0.98 25.86
N ALA A 42 -16.89 -1.18 25.47
CA ALA A 42 -15.77 -0.41 25.99
C ALA A 42 -15.92 1.10 25.73
N ARG A 43 -16.31 1.51 24.52
CA ARG A 43 -16.48 2.94 24.15
C ARG A 43 -17.72 3.61 24.76
N THR A 44 -18.76 2.84 25.03
CA THR A 44 -20.03 3.36 25.58
C THR A 44 -20.12 3.23 27.10
N SER A 45 -19.25 2.40 27.70
CA SER A 45 -19.24 2.02 29.12
C SER A 45 -20.58 1.42 29.58
N LYS A 46 -21.20 0.60 28.72
CA LYS A 46 -22.50 -0.03 28.96
C LYS A 46 -22.53 -1.42 28.36
N SER A 47 -23.36 -2.29 28.94
CA SER A 47 -23.73 -3.54 28.27
C SER A 47 -24.67 -3.24 27.10
N VAL A 48 -24.37 -3.80 25.93
CA VAL A 48 -25.10 -3.54 24.69
C VAL A 48 -25.57 -4.86 24.09
N ARG A 49 -26.79 -4.88 23.55
CA ARG A 49 -27.29 -6.06 22.82
C ARG A 49 -26.69 -6.10 21.40
N PRO A 50 -26.27 -7.27 20.89
CA PRO A 50 -25.78 -7.40 19.51
C PRO A 50 -26.76 -6.85 18.46
N SER A 51 -28.07 -6.98 18.68
CA SER A 51 -29.11 -6.46 17.79
C SER A 51 -29.08 -4.93 17.67
N ALA A 52 -28.76 -4.22 18.75
CA ALA A 52 -28.63 -2.76 18.73
C ALA A 52 -27.43 -2.31 17.89
N VAL A 53 -26.32 -3.06 17.95
CA VAL A 53 -25.14 -2.84 17.11
C VAL A 53 -25.45 -3.14 15.64
N ALA A 54 -26.13 -4.26 15.36
CA ALA A 54 -26.55 -4.62 13.99
C ALA A 54 -27.48 -3.55 13.38
N MET A 55 -28.40 -2.98 14.17
CA MET A 55 -29.25 -1.87 13.74
C MET A 55 -28.46 -0.59 13.47
N ALA A 56 -27.43 -0.30 14.28
CA ALA A 56 -26.55 0.84 14.05
C ALA A 56 -25.74 0.65 12.75
N LEU A 57 -25.18 -0.54 12.52
CA LEU A 57 -24.47 -0.90 11.28
C LEU A 57 -25.39 -0.81 10.05
N SER A 58 -26.62 -1.33 10.12
CA SER A 58 -27.58 -1.25 9.02
C SER A 58 -27.97 0.19 8.69
N ARG A 59 -28.15 1.05 9.70
CA ARG A 59 -28.39 2.48 9.49
C ARG A 59 -27.18 3.18 8.88
N MET A 60 -25.97 2.85 9.32
CA MET A 60 -24.75 3.39 8.74
C MET A 60 -24.61 2.96 7.28
N GLN A 61 -24.81 1.67 6.97
CA GLN A 61 -24.78 1.13 5.61
C GLN A 61 -25.72 1.88 4.67
N ARG A 62 -26.96 2.14 5.08
CA ARG A 62 -27.92 2.92 4.26
C ARG A 62 -27.47 4.36 4.01
N ARG A 63 -26.69 4.96 4.91
CA ARG A 63 -26.16 6.32 4.74
C ARG A 63 -24.97 6.37 3.79
N VAL A 64 -24.16 5.30 3.78
CA VAL A 64 -22.96 5.20 2.93
C VAL A 64 -23.22 4.41 1.63
N GLN A 65 -24.44 3.89 1.45
CA GLN A 65 -24.85 3.22 0.22
C GLN A 65 -24.84 4.22 -0.93
N GLY A 66 -24.05 3.91 -1.97
CA GLY A 66 -23.83 4.82 -3.10
C GLY A 66 -22.64 5.75 -2.92
N GLU A 67 -21.96 5.75 -1.77
CA GLU A 67 -20.57 6.25 -1.73
C GLU A 67 -19.74 5.37 -2.67
N ALA A 68 -18.89 6.01 -3.48
CA ALA A 68 -17.88 5.26 -4.21
C ALA A 68 -17.05 4.46 -3.18
N PRO A 69 -16.74 3.16 -3.43
CA PRO A 69 -15.81 2.42 -2.59
C PRO A 69 -14.56 3.27 -2.37
N VAL A 70 -14.11 3.40 -1.11
CA VAL A 70 -13.06 4.34 -0.63
C VAL A 70 -12.30 4.93 -1.81
N SER A 71 -12.79 6.06 -2.28
CA SER A 71 -12.31 6.58 -3.56
C SER A 71 -10.83 6.88 -3.42
N THR A 72 -10.02 6.34 -4.33
CA THR A 72 -8.64 6.79 -4.48
C THR A 72 -8.57 8.22 -5.04
N SER A 73 -9.71 8.82 -5.43
CA SER A 73 -9.79 10.22 -5.86
C SER A 73 -9.27 11.15 -4.76
N GLY A 74 -8.18 11.85 -5.07
CA GLY A 74 -7.53 12.76 -4.12
C GLY A 74 -6.57 12.10 -3.14
N LEU A 75 -6.23 10.81 -3.30
CA LEU A 75 -5.12 10.20 -2.56
C LEU A 75 -3.76 10.45 -3.21
N ALA A 76 -3.72 10.72 -4.51
CA ALA A 76 -2.51 10.96 -5.28
C ALA A 76 -2.57 12.31 -5.99
N GLU A 77 -1.52 13.12 -5.83
CA GLU A 77 -1.32 14.34 -6.61
C GLU A 77 -0.96 14.02 -8.06
N ARG A 78 -0.12 13.00 -8.26
CA ARG A 78 0.34 12.57 -9.59
C ARG A 78 0.55 11.06 -9.62
N VAL A 79 0.13 10.42 -10.71
CA VAL A 79 0.41 9.01 -10.97
C VAL A 79 1.16 8.90 -12.28
N THR A 80 2.35 8.27 -12.25
CA THR A 80 3.17 8.03 -13.44
C THR A 80 3.42 6.54 -13.57
N VAL A 81 3.28 6.01 -14.78
CA VAL A 81 3.58 4.61 -15.10
C VAL A 81 4.81 4.56 -15.98
N ARG A 82 5.78 3.71 -15.60
CA ARG A 82 6.97 3.40 -16.40
C ARG A 82 6.96 1.93 -16.75
N ARG A 83 7.16 1.60 -18.02
CA ARG A 83 7.24 0.21 -18.52
C ARG A 83 8.68 -0.13 -18.84
N GLY A 84 8.97 -1.42 -19.02
CA GLY A 84 10.29 -1.88 -19.43
C GLY A 84 11.31 -1.73 -18.31
N LEU A 85 10.92 -2.11 -17.08
CA LEU A 85 11.83 -2.20 -15.95
C LEU A 85 12.24 -3.65 -15.71
N ALA A 86 13.44 -3.81 -15.20
CA ALA A 86 13.95 -5.05 -14.65
C ALA A 86 14.29 -4.87 -13.16
N VAL A 87 14.05 -5.93 -12.38
CA VAL A 87 14.43 -6.03 -10.97
C VAL A 87 15.55 -7.06 -10.86
N LEU A 88 16.70 -6.65 -10.35
CA LEU A 88 17.86 -7.49 -10.14
C LEU A 88 18.21 -7.51 -8.66
N THR A 89 18.34 -8.69 -8.07
CA THR A 89 18.70 -8.87 -6.67
C THR A 89 20.09 -9.50 -6.57
N PHE A 90 20.97 -8.89 -5.79
CA PHE A 90 22.34 -9.31 -5.53
C PHE A 90 22.53 -9.61 -4.05
N GLY A 91 23.56 -10.35 -3.69
CA GLY A 91 23.99 -10.46 -2.30
C GLY A 91 24.51 -9.11 -1.80
N ASN A 92 24.23 -8.77 -0.54
CA ASN A 92 24.83 -7.58 0.10
C ASN A 92 26.28 -7.89 0.45
N THR A 93 27.19 -7.66 -0.50
CA THR A 93 28.63 -7.80 -0.34
C THR A 93 29.35 -6.46 -0.53
N PRO A 94 30.53 -6.26 0.08
CA PRO A 94 31.32 -5.05 -0.10
C PRO A 94 31.59 -4.71 -1.57
N GLU A 95 31.81 -5.73 -2.42
CA GLU A 95 32.05 -5.57 -3.86
C GLU A 95 30.81 -5.00 -4.55
N CYS A 96 29.62 -5.56 -4.27
CA CYS A 96 28.36 -5.07 -4.81
C CYS A 96 28.12 -3.60 -4.43
N LEU A 97 28.32 -3.25 -3.15
CA LEU A 97 28.14 -1.89 -2.66
C LEU A 97 29.15 -0.90 -3.26
N ALA A 98 30.41 -1.33 -3.43
CA ALA A 98 31.45 -0.51 -4.03
C ALA A 98 31.18 -0.17 -5.50
N GLY A 99 30.44 -1.01 -6.22
CA GLY A 99 30.05 -0.78 -7.61
C GLY A 99 28.82 0.10 -7.82
N LEU A 100 28.00 0.32 -6.78
CA LEU A 100 26.77 1.12 -6.89
C LEU A 100 27.00 2.56 -7.38
N PRO A 101 28.04 3.31 -6.95
CA PRO A 101 28.28 4.67 -7.46
C PRO A 101 28.55 4.69 -8.97
N ALA A 102 29.31 3.73 -9.49
CA ALA A 102 29.60 3.62 -10.92
C ALA A 102 28.33 3.34 -11.73
N LEU A 103 27.47 2.44 -11.23
CA LEU A 103 26.17 2.18 -11.83
C LEU A 103 25.27 3.42 -11.81
N GLN A 104 25.19 4.13 -10.68
CA GLN A 104 24.42 5.36 -10.54
C GLN A 104 24.87 6.43 -11.54
N GLU A 105 26.17 6.62 -11.72
CA GLU A 105 26.69 7.56 -12.73
C GLU A 105 26.32 7.14 -14.16
N LEU A 106 26.41 5.86 -14.48
CA LEU A 106 26.08 5.33 -15.81
C LEU A 106 24.61 5.58 -16.15
N VAL A 107 23.71 5.30 -15.21
CA VAL A 107 22.27 5.52 -15.40
C VAL A 107 21.94 7.01 -15.47
N ARG A 108 22.52 7.84 -14.58
CA ARG A 108 22.31 9.30 -14.58
C ARG A 108 22.76 9.97 -15.87
N LYS A 109 23.87 9.53 -16.48
CA LYS A 109 24.35 10.07 -17.78
C LYS A 109 23.37 9.87 -18.93
N ARG A 110 22.41 8.95 -18.79
CA ARG A 110 21.36 8.68 -19.79
C ARG A 110 19.98 9.15 -19.35
N ASP A 111 19.90 9.95 -18.28
CA ASP A 111 18.63 10.34 -17.63
C ASP A 111 17.73 9.12 -17.30
N GLY A 112 18.36 7.98 -17.03
CA GLY A 112 17.68 6.71 -16.82
C GLY A 112 17.08 6.57 -15.41
N PHE A 113 16.19 5.61 -15.26
CA PHE A 113 15.57 5.29 -13.97
C PHE A 113 16.40 4.26 -13.19
N LEU A 114 16.71 4.57 -11.93
CA LEU A 114 17.37 3.65 -10.99
C LEU A 114 16.73 3.77 -9.61
N THR A 115 16.40 2.62 -9.02
CA THR A 115 16.12 2.48 -7.58
C THR A 115 17.12 1.50 -6.99
N VAL A 116 17.65 1.83 -5.81
CA VAL A 116 18.54 0.96 -5.03
C VAL A 116 17.90 0.73 -3.68
N THR A 117 17.60 -0.52 -3.36
CA THR A 117 17.14 -0.95 -2.04
C THR A 117 18.23 -1.80 -1.41
N GLU A 118 18.91 -1.28 -0.39
CA GLU A 118 19.86 -2.06 0.41
C GLU A 118 19.14 -2.70 1.60
N GLY A 119 19.10 -4.03 1.61
CA GLY A 119 18.65 -4.83 2.74
C GLY A 119 19.80 -5.46 3.50
N VAL A 120 19.51 -6.13 4.61
CA VAL A 120 20.52 -6.77 5.48
C VAL A 120 21.33 -7.85 4.75
N ARG A 121 20.70 -8.58 3.83
CA ARG A 121 21.31 -9.72 3.12
C ARG A 121 21.48 -9.49 1.63
N GLU A 122 20.68 -8.60 1.07
CA GLU A 122 20.49 -8.48 -0.36
C GLU A 122 20.40 -7.01 -0.76
N VAL A 123 20.85 -6.72 -1.96
CA VAL A 123 20.70 -5.42 -2.61
C VAL A 123 19.82 -5.62 -3.83
N THR A 124 18.69 -4.91 -3.90
CA THR A 124 17.77 -4.96 -5.04
C THR A 124 17.91 -3.68 -5.85
N LEU A 125 18.11 -3.85 -7.15
CA LEU A 125 18.24 -2.79 -8.13
C LEU A 125 17.06 -2.83 -9.08
N ILE A 126 16.40 -1.70 -9.29
CA ILE A 126 15.40 -1.53 -10.35
C ILE A 126 15.97 -0.60 -11.39
N VAL A 127 16.09 -1.08 -12.62
CA VAL A 127 16.62 -0.32 -13.77
C VAL A 127 15.73 -0.49 -14.98
N GLU A 128 15.88 0.38 -15.98
CA GLU A 128 15.30 0.14 -17.30
C GLU A 128 15.99 -1.06 -17.98
N GLU A 129 15.24 -1.84 -18.76
CA GLU A 129 15.71 -3.07 -19.41
C GLU A 129 17.00 -2.84 -20.22
N ASP A 130 17.12 -1.67 -20.86
CA ASP A 130 18.29 -1.27 -21.65
C ASP A 130 19.59 -1.17 -20.82
N HIS A 131 19.48 -1.02 -19.50
CA HIS A 131 20.61 -0.94 -18.58
C HIS A 131 21.02 -2.28 -17.97
N VAL A 132 20.20 -3.33 -18.10
CA VAL A 132 20.45 -4.66 -17.53
C VAL A 132 21.85 -5.20 -17.86
N PRO A 133 22.34 -5.14 -19.13
CA PRO A 133 23.65 -5.68 -19.47
C PRO A 133 24.82 -4.95 -18.79
N ALA A 134 24.61 -3.72 -18.32
CA ALA A 134 25.62 -2.91 -17.65
C ALA A 134 25.64 -3.10 -16.13
N VAL A 135 24.63 -3.76 -15.53
CA VAL A 135 24.50 -3.89 -14.08
C VAL A 135 25.57 -4.82 -13.49
N SER A 136 25.61 -6.10 -13.88
CA SER A 136 26.58 -7.07 -13.33
C SER A 136 28.03 -6.62 -13.47
N PRO A 137 28.48 -6.07 -14.62
CA PRO A 137 29.84 -5.52 -14.75
C PRO A 137 30.11 -4.34 -13.81
N ALA A 138 29.11 -3.49 -13.55
CA ALA A 138 29.27 -2.34 -12.67
C ALA A 138 29.32 -2.73 -11.19
N VAL A 139 28.49 -3.69 -10.76
CA VAL A 139 28.47 -4.16 -9.36
C VAL A 139 29.50 -5.26 -9.07
N GLY A 140 30.13 -5.83 -10.10
CA GLY A 140 31.15 -6.87 -9.95
C GLY A 140 30.61 -8.21 -9.41
N ALA A 141 29.31 -8.45 -9.54
CA ALA A 141 28.63 -9.64 -9.04
C ALA A 141 27.52 -10.07 -10.01
N GLU A 142 27.19 -11.36 -9.99
CA GLU A 142 26.03 -11.90 -10.71
C GLU A 142 24.76 -11.80 -9.85
N PRO A 143 23.60 -11.53 -10.47
CA PRO A 143 22.34 -11.45 -9.74
C PRO A 143 21.93 -12.83 -9.23
N LEU A 144 21.47 -12.88 -7.98
CA LEU A 144 20.81 -14.05 -7.40
C LEU A 144 19.45 -14.29 -8.06
N ARG A 145 18.78 -13.21 -8.48
CA ARG A 145 17.49 -13.24 -9.15
C ARG A 145 17.36 -12.06 -10.10
N THR A 146 16.74 -12.32 -11.24
CA THR A 146 16.35 -11.29 -12.21
C THR A 146 14.89 -11.47 -12.59
N ALA A 147 14.14 -10.38 -12.64
CA ALA A 147 12.76 -10.34 -13.13
C ALA A 147 12.63 -9.24 -14.18
N HIS A 148 12.17 -9.61 -15.37
CA HIS A 148 11.98 -8.73 -16.52
C HIS A 148 10.51 -8.36 -16.72
N GLY A 149 10.25 -7.35 -17.55
CA GLY A 149 8.91 -6.94 -17.93
C GLY A 149 8.12 -6.29 -16.80
N ILE A 150 8.81 -5.69 -15.83
CA ILE A 150 8.20 -5.00 -14.70
C ILE A 150 7.68 -3.64 -15.14
N SER A 151 6.52 -3.26 -14.60
CA SER A 151 5.98 -1.91 -14.72
C SER A 151 6.07 -1.20 -13.38
N GLY A 152 6.70 -0.04 -13.36
CA GLY A 152 6.81 0.84 -12.21
C GLY A 152 5.60 1.77 -12.13
N LEU A 153 5.00 1.88 -10.95
CA LEU A 153 3.96 2.84 -10.64
C LEU A 153 4.51 3.84 -9.61
N SER A 154 4.65 5.10 -10.01
CA SER A 154 5.07 6.19 -9.12
C SER A 154 3.86 7.01 -8.73
N ILE A 155 3.65 7.17 -7.42
CA ILE A 155 2.54 7.93 -6.85
C ILE A 155 3.12 9.10 -6.05
N GLY A 156 2.81 10.32 -6.48
CA GLY A 156 3.12 11.55 -5.75
C GLY A 156 2.07 11.81 -4.69
N LEU A 157 2.52 11.97 -3.44
CA LEU A 157 1.69 12.30 -2.29
C LEU A 157 2.09 13.67 -1.74
N THR A 158 1.11 14.48 -1.35
CA THR A 158 1.35 15.70 -0.57
C THR A 158 1.68 15.36 0.88
N GLN A 159 2.28 16.31 1.61
CA GLN A 159 2.58 16.15 3.05
C GLN A 159 1.32 15.87 3.88
N GLU A 160 0.18 16.48 3.51
CA GLU A 160 -1.11 16.23 4.15
C GLU A 160 -1.60 14.79 3.91
N GLN A 161 -1.46 14.28 2.68
CA GLN A 161 -1.82 12.90 2.34
C GLN A 161 -0.92 11.88 3.04
N LEU A 162 0.39 12.15 3.15
CA LEU A 162 1.34 11.33 3.91
C LEU A 162 0.98 11.22 5.40
N GLY A 163 0.44 12.29 5.99
CA GLY A 163 -0.04 12.30 7.37
C GLY A 163 -1.32 11.50 7.60
N THR A 164 -1.99 11.04 6.53
CA THR A 164 -3.25 10.28 6.63
C THR A 164 -2.97 8.82 7.04
N PRO A 165 -3.49 8.35 8.19
CA PRO A 165 -3.32 6.96 8.60
C PRO A 165 -3.84 5.97 7.55
N GLY A 166 -3.01 4.98 7.24
CA GLY A 166 -3.32 3.91 6.29
C GLY A 166 -3.24 4.32 4.82
N VAL A 167 -2.61 5.44 4.46
CA VAL A 167 -2.50 5.90 3.06
C VAL A 167 -1.92 4.84 2.13
N LEU A 168 -0.81 4.18 2.51
CA LEU A 168 -0.19 3.12 1.70
C LEU A 168 -1.14 1.93 1.49
N TYR A 169 -1.87 1.53 2.54
CA TYR A 169 -2.87 0.46 2.42
C TYR A 169 -3.95 0.84 1.39
N ARG A 170 -4.44 2.08 1.39
CA ARG A 170 -5.45 2.54 0.43
C ARG A 170 -4.92 2.56 -1.01
N LEU A 171 -3.62 2.76 -1.22
CA LEU A 171 -2.99 2.68 -2.54
C LEU A 171 -2.83 1.23 -3.02
N LEU A 172 -2.50 0.30 -2.11
CA LEU A 172 -2.25 -1.10 -2.44
C LEU A 172 -3.53 -1.95 -2.49
N GLN A 173 -4.57 -1.59 -1.74
CA GLN A 173 -5.81 -2.36 -1.64
C GLN A 173 -6.47 -2.62 -3.00
N PRO A 174 -6.62 -1.63 -3.92
CA PRO A 174 -7.18 -1.91 -5.24
C PRO A 174 -6.35 -2.90 -6.06
N LEU A 175 -5.02 -2.85 -5.95
CA LEU A 175 -4.12 -3.78 -6.64
C LEU A 175 -4.33 -5.21 -6.14
N ALA A 176 -4.41 -5.38 -4.82
CA ALA A 176 -4.66 -6.67 -4.19
C ALA A 176 -6.02 -7.26 -4.60
N ILE A 177 -7.08 -6.44 -4.64
CA ILE A 177 -8.42 -6.86 -5.07
C ILE A 177 -8.43 -7.35 -6.53
N GLN A 178 -7.62 -6.73 -7.39
CA GLN A 178 -7.47 -7.14 -8.78
C GLN A 178 -6.49 -8.31 -8.99
N GLY A 179 -5.92 -8.88 -7.91
CA GLY A 179 -4.94 -9.95 -8.00
C GLY A 179 -3.60 -9.51 -8.62
N ILE A 180 -3.28 -8.22 -8.57
CA ILE A 180 -2.03 -7.67 -9.09
C ILE A 180 -0.96 -7.81 -8.01
N ASN A 181 0.08 -8.58 -8.30
CA ASN A 181 1.22 -8.74 -7.40
C ASN A 181 2.13 -7.50 -7.40
N VAL A 182 2.65 -7.13 -6.23
CA VAL A 182 3.61 -6.04 -6.07
C VAL A 182 4.99 -6.65 -5.86
N ALA A 183 5.90 -6.45 -6.82
CA ALA A 183 7.24 -7.02 -6.77
C ALA A 183 8.17 -6.30 -5.79
N GLU A 184 8.12 -4.97 -5.76
CA GLU A 184 8.90 -4.10 -4.88
C GLU A 184 8.06 -2.87 -4.54
N LEU A 185 8.23 -2.33 -3.33
CA LEU A 185 7.67 -1.04 -2.91
C LEU A 185 8.79 -0.16 -2.34
N ALA A 186 8.99 1.00 -2.94
CA ALA A 186 9.92 2.02 -2.45
C ALA A 186 9.18 3.35 -2.22
N SER A 187 9.59 4.09 -1.19
CA SER A 187 9.02 5.39 -0.86
C SER A 187 10.14 6.38 -0.53
N THR A 188 10.04 7.58 -1.09
CA THR A 188 10.91 8.70 -0.79
C THR A 188 10.05 9.88 -0.35
N THR A 189 10.41 10.53 0.74
CA THR A 189 9.71 11.73 1.22
C THR A 189 10.51 12.96 0.79
N ARG A 190 9.82 13.95 0.22
CA ARG A 190 10.37 15.29 -0.03
C ARG A 190 9.77 16.28 0.95
#